data_AF-A0A374VF97-F1
#
_entry.id   AF-A0A374VF97-F1
#
_cell.length_a   1.000
_cell.length_b   1.000
_cell.length_c   1.000
_cell.angle_alpha   90.00
_cell.angle_beta   90.00
_cell.angle_gamma   90.00
#
_symmetry.space_group_name_H-M   'P 1'
#
loop_
_entity.id
_entity.type
_entity.pdbx_description
1 polymer ?
#
loop_
_entity_poly.entity_id
_entity_poly.type
_entity_poly.pdbx_seq_one_letter_code
_entity_poly.pdbx_strand_id
1 'polypeptide(L)'
;MKTRKRTRIATIGIITAVVAIVAEVIAIKQKRIFALCLLVGFITLASPSSAQAQCTAENTAFKSGEHVMYDLYFNWKFIWKKVGLASLTTNATTYHSKPAYRFNLLSVGSKKTDFFFRMRDTLTCYVSDKLEPLYFRKAAEEGKRYTVDEAWFSYNDGKSIVKQKRTWRDGTIQEMEYSDTRCIFDMLSILAQARSYNPNDYKVGDRILFPMATGRRVEEQTLIYRGKEEIKANNDTIYRCLVFSFVEYKKGKEKEVITFYISDDKNHLPIRLDMYLNFGSAKAFLKSVRGNRYPMASIVTK
;
A
#
# COMPACT_ATOMS: atom_id res chain seq x y z
N MET A 1 70.96 24.71 69.02
CA MET A 1 71.10 24.85 67.56
C MET A 1 70.51 23.59 66.90
N LYS A 2 69.72 23.71 65.82
CA LYS A 2 69.22 22.65 64.88
C LYS A 2 67.93 21.81 65.11
N THR A 3 67.13 21.89 66.18
CA THR A 3 65.93 21.00 66.32
C THR A 3 64.54 21.62 66.05
N ARG A 4 64.34 22.94 66.18
CA ARG A 4 63.00 23.56 65.99
C ARG A 4 62.61 23.88 64.54
N LYS A 5 63.58 23.91 63.62
CA LYS A 5 63.37 24.27 62.20
C LYS A 5 62.87 23.08 61.35
N ARG A 6 63.16 21.84 61.76
CA ARG A 6 62.72 20.61 61.04
C ARG A 6 61.23 20.33 61.20
N THR A 7 60.65 20.62 62.36
CA THR A 7 59.24 20.30 62.64
C THR A 7 58.27 21.23 61.89
N ARG A 8 58.54 22.55 61.80
CA ARG A 8 57.66 23.49 61.06
C ARG A 8 57.63 23.23 59.55
N ILE A 9 58.74 22.80 58.95
CA ILE A 9 58.80 22.48 57.51
C ILE A 9 58.00 21.20 57.21
N ALA A 10 58.06 20.20 58.10
CA ALA A 10 57.27 18.98 57.96
C ALA A 10 55.75 19.25 58.10
N THR A 11 55.32 20.09 59.05
CA THR A 11 53.89 20.40 59.23
C THR A 11 53.30 21.19 58.07
N ILE A 12 54.07 22.14 57.49
CA ILE A 12 53.62 22.90 56.32
C ILE A 12 53.52 22.00 55.09
N GLY A 13 54.49 21.11 54.85
CA GLY A 13 54.45 20.15 53.74
C GLY A 13 53.29 19.15 53.81
N ILE A 14 52.89 18.74 55.02
CA ILE A 14 51.74 17.86 55.22
C ILE A 14 50.42 18.60 54.93
N ILE A 15 50.28 19.85 55.35
CA ILE A 15 49.06 20.65 55.10
C ILE A 15 48.88 20.91 53.59
N THR A 16 49.93 21.28 52.86
CA THR A 16 49.84 21.48 51.40
C THR A 16 49.52 20.19 50.65
N ALA A 17 50.08 19.05 51.07
CA ALA A 17 49.75 17.76 50.46
C ALA A 17 48.28 17.36 50.69
N VAL A 18 47.75 17.58 51.90
CA VAL A 18 46.34 17.28 52.22
C VAL A 18 45.39 18.17 51.42
N VAL A 19 45.69 19.46 51.27
CA VAL A 19 44.87 20.38 50.46
C VAL A 19 44.86 19.99 48.98
N ALA A 20 46.01 19.58 48.43
CA ALA A 20 46.10 19.10 47.05
C ALA A 20 45.27 17.83 46.81
N ILE A 21 45.33 16.86 47.73
CA ILE A 21 44.54 15.61 47.65
C ILE A 21 43.04 15.92 47.74
N VAL A 22 42.63 16.83 48.62
CA VAL A 22 41.21 17.22 48.74
C VAL A 22 40.71 17.91 47.47
N ALA A 23 41.52 18.78 46.86
CA ALA A 23 41.18 19.45 45.59
C ALA A 23 41.04 18.45 44.43
N GLU A 24 41.94 17.46 44.31
CA GLU A 24 41.82 16.41 43.30
C GLU A 24 40.58 15.53 43.50
N VAL A 25 40.26 15.15 44.75
CA VAL A 25 39.06 14.35 45.06
C VAL A 25 37.77 15.12 44.74
N ILE A 26 37.72 16.43 45.00
CA ILE A 26 36.58 17.28 44.63
C ILE A 26 36.45 17.39 43.11
N ALA A 27 37.55 17.59 42.38
CA ALA A 27 37.56 17.64 40.93
C ALA A 27 37.14 16.32 40.29
N ILE A 28 37.56 15.17 40.86
CA ILE A 28 37.14 13.83 40.42
C ILE A 28 35.64 13.61 40.67
N LYS A 29 35.11 14.04 41.83
CA LYS A 29 33.67 13.98 42.12
C LYS A 29 32.86 14.85 41.16
N GLN A 30 33.30 16.08 40.88
CA GLN A 30 32.62 16.97 39.92
C GLN A 30 32.63 16.40 38.49
N LYS A 31 33.75 15.85 38.02
CA LYS A 31 33.83 15.18 36.71
C LYS A 31 32.93 13.95 36.63
N ARG A 32 32.84 13.16 37.71
CA ARG A 32 31.94 11.99 37.78
C ARG A 32 30.47 12.39 37.79
N ILE A 33 30.10 13.44 38.51
CA ILE A 33 28.73 13.98 38.53
C ILE A 33 28.37 14.52 37.14
N PHE A 34 29.26 15.27 36.49
CA PHE A 34 29.03 15.80 35.15
C PHE A 34 28.91 14.70 34.10
N ALA A 35 29.75 13.66 34.17
CA ALA A 35 29.64 12.47 33.33
C ALA A 35 28.33 11.69 33.55
N LEU A 36 27.88 11.57 34.81
CA LEU A 36 26.62 10.93 35.15
C LEU A 36 25.42 11.74 34.63
N CYS A 37 25.45 13.07 34.75
CA CYS A 37 24.43 13.96 34.22
C CYS A 37 24.36 13.92 32.68
N LEU A 38 25.52 13.84 32.00
CA LEU A 38 25.56 13.64 30.54
C LEU A 38 25.01 12.27 30.11
N LEU A 39 25.27 11.22 30.88
CA LEU A 39 24.75 9.87 30.62
C LEU A 39 23.22 9.81 30.78
N VAL A 40 22.68 10.46 31.82
CA VAL A 40 21.22 10.55 32.05
C VAL A 40 20.53 11.47 31.03
N GLY A 41 21.21 12.53 30.58
CA GLY A 41 20.77 13.38 29.47
C GLY A 41 20.68 12.64 28.13
N PHE A 42 21.60 11.70 27.86
CA PHE A 42 21.55 10.87 26.65
C PHE A 42 20.44 9.81 26.67
N ILE A 43 20.12 9.25 27.84
CA ILE A 43 19.09 8.21 27.98
C ILE A 43 17.66 8.80 27.88
N THR A 44 17.49 10.09 28.18
CA THR A 44 16.17 10.78 28.14
C THR A 44 15.78 11.32 26.76
N LEU A 45 16.67 11.30 25.77
CA LEU A 45 16.38 11.70 24.39
C LEU A 45 16.07 10.54 23.44
N ALA A 46 16.27 9.30 23.89
CA ALA A 46 15.84 8.11 23.15
C ALA A 46 14.37 7.81 23.48
N SER A 47 13.45 8.66 23.02
CA SER A 47 12.05 8.26 22.92
C SER A 47 11.99 7.03 22.00
N PRO A 48 11.35 5.92 22.39
CA PRO A 48 11.10 4.84 21.46
C PRO A 48 10.18 5.39 20.38
N SER A 49 10.75 5.69 19.21
CA SER A 49 9.98 5.87 17.99
C SER A 49 9.21 4.58 17.81
N SER A 50 7.93 4.58 18.20
CA SER A 50 6.99 3.53 17.81
C SER A 50 7.02 3.50 16.29
N ALA A 51 7.77 2.54 15.74
CA ALA A 51 7.81 2.26 14.33
C ALA A 51 6.40 1.81 13.95
N GLN A 52 5.59 2.78 13.49
CA GLN A 52 4.36 2.48 12.78
C GLN A 52 4.74 1.57 11.60
N ALA A 53 3.92 0.58 11.27
CA ALA A 53 4.09 -0.10 10.00
C ALA A 53 4.12 0.98 8.91
N GLN A 54 5.25 1.13 8.22
CA GLN A 54 5.42 2.17 7.21
C GLN A 54 4.71 1.73 5.92
N CYS A 55 3.38 1.61 5.98
CA CYS A 55 2.55 1.37 4.80
C CYS A 55 2.33 2.64 3.98
N THR A 56 2.99 3.72 4.38
CA THR A 56 2.98 5.01 3.74
C THR A 56 3.72 4.98 2.42
N ALA A 57 3.12 5.53 1.38
CA ALA A 57 3.76 5.84 0.11
C ALA A 57 3.40 7.26 -0.32
N GLU A 58 4.26 7.88 -1.13
CA GLU A 58 3.95 9.16 -1.74
C GLU A 58 3.02 8.96 -2.93
N ASN A 59 1.92 9.72 -2.99
CA ASN A 59 1.09 9.78 -4.19
C ASN A 59 1.76 10.63 -5.26
N THR A 60 2.34 9.95 -6.25
CA THR A 60 2.96 10.62 -7.40
C THR A 60 2.10 10.54 -8.65
N ALA A 61 1.02 9.76 -8.67
CA ALA A 61 0.40 9.29 -9.92
C ALA A 61 -0.99 9.85 -10.25
N PHE A 62 -1.81 10.13 -9.23
CA PHE A 62 -3.20 10.54 -9.42
C PHE A 62 -3.54 11.80 -8.61
N LYS A 63 -4.70 12.39 -8.90
CA LYS A 63 -5.27 13.52 -8.17
C LYS A 63 -6.78 13.38 -8.02
N SER A 64 -7.38 14.19 -7.14
CA SER A 64 -8.84 14.27 -7.01
C SER A 64 -9.49 14.69 -8.33
N GLY A 65 -10.63 14.09 -8.66
CA GLY A 65 -11.38 14.35 -9.89
C GLY A 65 -11.03 13.43 -11.06
N GLU A 66 -10.12 12.47 -10.88
CA GLU A 66 -9.82 11.46 -11.89
C GLU A 66 -11.04 10.55 -12.11
N HIS A 67 -11.41 10.34 -13.37
CA HIS A 67 -12.49 9.46 -13.80
C HIS A 67 -12.05 8.65 -15.02
N VAL A 68 -12.00 7.33 -14.85
CA VAL A 68 -11.54 6.37 -15.86
C VAL A 68 -12.70 5.45 -16.21
N MET A 69 -12.97 5.30 -17.51
CA MET A 69 -14.04 4.47 -18.04
C MET A 69 -13.47 3.29 -18.81
N TYR A 70 -14.10 2.13 -18.65
CA TYR A 70 -13.71 0.88 -19.30
C TYR A 70 -14.90 0.24 -20.01
N ASP A 71 -14.63 -0.36 -21.16
CA ASP A 71 -15.53 -1.31 -21.80
C ASP A 71 -15.20 -2.73 -21.34
N LEU A 72 -16.22 -3.46 -20.88
CA LEU A 72 -16.08 -4.84 -20.43
C LEU A 72 -16.53 -5.80 -21.53
N TYR A 73 -15.70 -6.78 -21.83
CA TYR A 73 -15.95 -7.83 -22.80
C TYR A 73 -15.86 -9.21 -22.13
N PHE A 74 -16.70 -10.13 -22.58
CA PHE A 74 -16.62 -11.53 -22.21
C PHE A 74 -16.47 -12.38 -23.47
N ASN A 75 -15.60 -13.38 -23.41
CA ASN A 75 -15.46 -14.33 -24.49
C ASN A 75 -16.50 -15.44 -24.34
N TRP A 76 -17.47 -15.46 -25.23
CA TRP A 76 -18.45 -16.53 -25.28
C TRP A 76 -18.05 -17.54 -26.37
N LYS A 77 -17.41 -18.63 -25.95
CA LYS A 77 -16.78 -19.65 -26.82
C LYS A 77 -15.70 -19.03 -27.73
N PHE A 78 -16.10 -18.48 -28.87
CA PHE A 78 -15.22 -17.91 -29.90
C PHE A 78 -15.49 -16.43 -30.21
N ILE A 79 -16.53 -15.83 -29.63
CA ILE A 79 -16.96 -14.47 -29.94
C ILE A 79 -16.76 -13.57 -28.72
N TRP A 80 -16.00 -12.50 -28.91
CA TRP A 80 -15.89 -11.41 -27.92
C TRP A 80 -17.13 -10.53 -27.98
N LYS A 81 -17.90 -10.50 -26.90
CA LYS A 81 -19.09 -9.66 -26.78
C LYS A 81 -18.87 -8.60 -25.72
N LYS A 82 -19.18 -7.35 -26.04
CA LYS A 82 -19.25 -6.27 -25.05
C LYS A 82 -20.40 -6.57 -24.09
N VAL A 83 -20.09 -6.71 -22.80
CA VAL A 83 -21.05 -7.11 -21.77
C VAL A 83 -21.36 -6.02 -20.77
N GLY A 84 -20.57 -4.94 -20.71
CA GLY A 84 -20.80 -3.90 -19.72
C GLY A 84 -19.79 -2.77 -19.79
N LEU A 85 -19.82 -1.96 -18.73
CA LEU A 85 -18.91 -0.85 -18.49
C LEU A 85 -18.37 -0.93 -17.07
N ALA A 86 -17.16 -0.42 -16.86
CA ALA A 86 -16.68 -0.08 -15.53
C ALA A 86 -16.27 1.38 -15.44
N SER A 87 -16.48 2.01 -14.29
CA SER A 87 -16.14 3.40 -13.99
C SER A 87 -15.33 3.44 -12.70
N LEU A 88 -14.08 3.88 -12.80
CA LEU A 88 -13.20 4.14 -11.66
C LEU A 88 -13.15 5.65 -11.42
N THR A 89 -13.47 6.08 -10.20
CA THR A 89 -13.42 7.50 -9.80
C THR A 89 -12.53 7.67 -8.58
N THR A 90 -11.79 8.79 -8.54
CA THR A 90 -10.91 9.13 -7.43
C THR A 90 -11.23 10.53 -6.94
N ASN A 91 -11.56 10.68 -5.66
CA ASN A 91 -11.91 11.98 -5.07
C ASN A 91 -11.21 12.16 -3.72
N ALA A 92 -10.69 13.36 -3.47
CA ALA A 92 -10.29 13.76 -2.12
C ALA A 92 -11.53 13.79 -1.21
N THR A 93 -11.34 13.36 0.03
CA THR A 93 -12.38 13.27 1.06
C THR A 93 -11.73 13.37 2.44
N THR A 94 -12.53 13.23 3.48
CA THR A 94 -12.05 12.90 4.82
C THR A 94 -12.49 11.49 5.22
N TYR A 95 -11.67 10.81 6.02
CA TYR A 95 -12.03 9.58 6.74
C TYR A 95 -11.71 9.78 8.23
N HIS A 96 -12.70 9.64 9.10
CA HIS A 96 -12.61 10.04 10.53
C HIS A 96 -11.95 11.43 10.72
N SER A 97 -12.42 12.42 9.95
CA SER A 97 -11.94 13.81 9.98
C SER A 97 -10.48 14.04 9.57
N LYS A 98 -9.79 13.02 9.03
CA LYS A 98 -8.44 13.13 8.46
C LYS A 98 -8.49 13.15 6.93
N PRO A 99 -7.61 13.88 6.24
CA PRO A 99 -7.51 13.86 4.78
C PRO A 99 -7.32 12.44 4.24
N ALA A 100 -8.04 12.12 3.17
CA ALA A 100 -8.03 10.80 2.54
C ALA A 100 -8.41 10.91 1.05
N TYR A 101 -8.18 9.83 0.31
CA TYR A 101 -8.76 9.64 -1.02
C TYR A 101 -9.79 8.52 -0.99
N ARG A 102 -10.90 8.74 -1.69
CA ARG A 102 -11.91 7.72 -1.96
C ARG A 102 -11.85 7.31 -3.42
N PHE A 103 -11.64 6.02 -3.63
CA PHE A 103 -11.79 5.35 -4.90
C PHE A 103 -13.16 4.67 -4.95
N ASN A 104 -13.89 4.83 -6.05
CA ASN A 104 -15.06 3.99 -6.34
C ASN A 104 -14.89 3.34 -7.69
N LEU A 105 -15.06 2.02 -7.74
CA LEU A 105 -15.14 1.23 -8.97
C LEU A 105 -16.55 0.67 -9.10
N LEU A 106 -17.28 1.16 -10.09
CA LEU A 106 -18.62 0.67 -10.46
C LEU A 106 -18.50 -0.19 -11.70
N SER A 107 -19.00 -1.42 -11.67
CA SER A 107 -19.02 -2.34 -12.81
C SER A 107 -20.44 -2.78 -13.08
N VAL A 108 -20.93 -2.49 -14.29
CA VAL A 108 -22.35 -2.64 -14.65
C VAL A 108 -22.46 -3.38 -15.98
N GLY A 109 -23.12 -4.53 -15.95
CA GLY A 109 -23.53 -5.28 -17.14
C GLY A 109 -24.58 -4.53 -17.97
N SER A 110 -24.66 -4.83 -19.27
CA SER A 110 -25.67 -4.28 -20.16
C SER A 110 -27.03 -4.97 -19.96
N LYS A 111 -28.14 -4.26 -20.19
CA LYS A 111 -29.49 -4.85 -20.14
C LYS A 111 -29.64 -6.10 -21.02
N LYS A 112 -28.97 -6.13 -22.17
CA LYS A 112 -28.99 -7.26 -23.11
C LYS A 112 -28.23 -8.49 -22.58
N THR A 113 -27.29 -8.31 -21.67
CA THR A 113 -26.49 -9.38 -21.07
C THR A 113 -27.00 -9.82 -19.70
N ASP A 114 -27.78 -8.97 -19.02
CA ASP A 114 -28.42 -9.30 -17.74
C ASP A 114 -29.32 -10.55 -17.81
N PHE A 115 -29.92 -10.82 -18.98
CA PHE A 115 -30.73 -12.02 -19.21
C PHE A 115 -29.93 -13.32 -19.01
N PHE A 116 -28.64 -13.31 -19.31
CA PHE A 116 -27.76 -14.48 -19.14
C PHE A 116 -27.00 -14.44 -17.81
N PHE A 117 -26.48 -13.26 -17.44
CA PHE A 117 -25.76 -13.07 -16.19
C PHE A 117 -25.79 -11.60 -15.76
N ARG A 118 -26.52 -11.29 -14.69
CA ARG A 118 -26.54 -9.95 -14.09
C ARG A 118 -25.22 -9.71 -13.35
N MET A 119 -24.51 -8.64 -13.68
CA MET A 119 -23.31 -8.20 -12.98
C MET A 119 -23.48 -6.74 -12.55
N ARG A 120 -23.51 -6.49 -11.25
CA ARG A 120 -23.60 -5.17 -10.63
C ARG A 120 -22.68 -5.13 -9.42
N ASP A 121 -21.48 -4.62 -9.63
CA ASP A 121 -20.46 -4.56 -8.60
C ASP A 121 -20.16 -3.10 -8.27
N THR A 122 -20.07 -2.81 -6.98
CA THR A 122 -19.68 -1.51 -6.43
C THR A 122 -18.61 -1.74 -5.40
N LEU A 123 -17.41 -1.25 -5.71
CA LEU A 123 -16.28 -1.28 -4.82
C LEU A 123 -15.96 0.14 -4.40
N THR A 124 -15.72 0.33 -3.12
CA THR A 124 -15.30 1.60 -2.54
C THR A 124 -14.09 1.33 -1.67
N CYS A 125 -13.06 2.15 -1.82
CA CYS A 125 -11.85 2.09 -1.03
C CYS A 125 -11.51 3.49 -0.52
N TYR A 126 -11.10 3.58 0.74
CA TYR A 126 -10.52 4.76 1.34
C TYR A 126 -9.05 4.48 1.64
N VAL A 127 -8.19 5.38 1.19
CA VAL A 127 -6.77 5.39 1.54
C VAL A 127 -6.40 6.73 2.18
N SER A 128 -5.41 6.74 3.07
CA SER A 128 -4.89 7.98 3.64
C SER A 128 -4.26 8.86 2.55
N ASP A 129 -3.93 10.10 2.91
CA ASP A 129 -3.08 10.98 2.08
C ASP A 129 -1.68 10.37 1.80
N LYS A 130 -1.25 9.44 2.66
CA LYS A 130 -0.05 8.60 2.49
C LYS A 130 -0.33 7.23 1.84
N LEU A 131 -1.49 7.05 1.21
CA LEU A 131 -1.89 5.83 0.49
C LEU A 131 -2.02 4.57 1.34
N GLU A 132 -2.10 4.70 2.66
CA GLU A 132 -2.36 3.56 3.54
C GLU A 132 -3.84 3.15 3.41
N PRO A 133 -4.16 1.86 3.20
CA PRO A 133 -5.53 1.36 3.30
C PRO A 133 -6.21 1.77 4.61
N LEU A 134 -7.46 2.23 4.54
CA LEU A 134 -8.26 2.60 5.72
C LEU A 134 -9.54 1.77 5.79
N TYR A 135 -10.25 1.69 4.67
CA TYR A 135 -11.50 0.93 4.57
C TYR A 135 -11.75 0.49 3.13
N PHE A 136 -12.24 -0.73 2.97
CA PHE A 136 -12.69 -1.27 1.71
C PHE A 136 -14.09 -1.85 1.84
N ARG A 137 -14.90 -1.67 0.81
CA ARG A 137 -16.22 -2.30 0.68
C ARG A 137 -16.43 -2.78 -0.75
N LYS A 138 -16.84 -4.03 -0.94
CA LYS A 138 -17.30 -4.58 -2.21
C LYS A 138 -18.73 -5.11 -2.04
N ALA A 139 -19.70 -4.45 -2.65
CA ALA A 139 -21.01 -5.05 -2.89
C ALA A 139 -21.04 -5.63 -4.29
N ALA A 140 -21.17 -6.94 -4.40
CA ALA A 140 -21.16 -7.66 -5.67
C ALA A 140 -22.48 -8.39 -5.87
N GLU A 141 -23.09 -8.18 -7.03
CA GLU A 141 -24.27 -8.90 -7.47
C GLU A 141 -23.96 -9.59 -8.81
N GLU A 142 -23.74 -10.89 -8.73
CA GLU A 142 -23.24 -11.73 -9.80
C GLU A 142 -24.17 -12.93 -10.01
N GLY A 143 -25.05 -12.82 -11.00
CA GLY A 143 -26.16 -13.76 -11.23
C GLY A 143 -27.14 -13.75 -10.05
N LYS A 144 -27.25 -14.89 -9.36
CA LYS A 144 -28.08 -15.05 -8.15
C LYS A 144 -27.31 -14.70 -6.86
N ARG A 145 -25.98 -14.61 -6.93
CA ARG A 145 -25.14 -14.37 -5.77
C ARG A 145 -25.13 -12.89 -5.44
N TYR A 146 -25.26 -12.58 -4.16
CA TYR A 146 -25.02 -11.26 -3.65
C TYR A 146 -24.21 -11.36 -2.36
N THR A 147 -23.14 -10.60 -2.31
CA THR A 147 -22.25 -10.51 -1.15
C THR A 147 -21.83 -9.06 -0.93
N VAL A 148 -21.71 -8.69 0.34
CA VAL A 148 -21.07 -7.44 0.77
C VAL A 148 -19.83 -7.83 1.56
N ASP A 149 -18.67 -7.47 1.05
CA ASP A 149 -17.39 -7.60 1.73
C ASP A 149 -16.96 -6.26 2.27
N GLU A 150 -16.49 -6.25 3.50
CA GLU A 150 -15.94 -5.08 4.16
C GLU A 150 -14.59 -5.45 4.75
N ALA A 151 -13.65 -4.51 4.72
CA ALA A 151 -12.36 -4.63 5.38
C ALA A 151 -12.00 -3.30 6.03
N TRP A 152 -11.70 -3.32 7.32
CA TRP A 152 -11.21 -2.17 8.09
C TRP A 152 -9.74 -2.38 8.42
N PHE A 153 -8.92 -1.41 8.06
CA PHE A 153 -7.48 -1.48 8.23
C PHE A 153 -7.05 -0.59 9.40
N SER A 154 -6.10 -1.09 10.17
CA SER A 154 -5.49 -0.34 11.28
C SER A 154 -4.03 -0.73 11.43
N TYR A 155 -3.25 0.16 12.03
CA TYR A 155 -1.80 0.01 12.15
C TYR A 155 -1.39 0.25 13.60
N ASN A 156 -0.83 -0.76 14.25
CA ASN A 156 -0.33 -0.70 15.62
C ASN A 156 0.93 -1.55 15.77
N ASP A 157 1.85 -1.16 16.64
CA ASP A 157 3.05 -1.94 17.00
C ASP A 157 3.83 -2.52 15.79
N GLY A 158 3.98 -1.72 14.72
CA GLY A 158 4.67 -2.14 13.50
C GLY A 158 3.94 -3.16 12.64
N LYS A 159 2.66 -3.43 12.90
CA LYS A 159 1.82 -4.40 12.16
C LYS A 159 0.66 -3.72 11.44
N SER A 160 0.32 -4.28 10.29
CA SER A 160 -0.93 -4.02 9.58
C SER A 160 -1.97 -5.02 10.08
N ILE A 161 -3.09 -4.54 10.58
CA ILE A 161 -4.25 -5.35 11.00
C ILE A 161 -5.40 -5.09 10.05
N VAL A 162 -6.06 -6.16 9.61
CA VAL A 162 -7.31 -6.08 8.86
C VAL A 162 -8.40 -6.87 9.57
N LYS A 163 -9.53 -6.22 9.80
CA LYS A 163 -10.79 -6.86 10.21
C LYS A 163 -11.65 -6.98 8.97
N GLN A 164 -12.12 -8.17 8.63
CA GLN A 164 -12.94 -8.41 7.46
C GLN A 164 -14.31 -8.94 7.86
N LYS A 165 -15.32 -8.56 7.08
CA LYS A 165 -16.70 -9.04 7.22
C LYS A 165 -17.28 -9.34 5.86
N ARG A 166 -17.83 -10.53 5.67
CA ARG A 166 -18.65 -10.89 4.50
C ARG A 166 -20.09 -11.10 4.95
N THR A 167 -21.02 -10.46 4.25
CA THR A 167 -22.47 -10.64 4.43
C THR A 167 -23.09 -11.17 3.15
N TRP A 168 -23.87 -12.24 3.25
CA TRP A 168 -24.58 -12.84 2.12
C TRP A 168 -26.02 -12.31 2.01
N ARG A 169 -26.69 -12.59 0.89
CA ARG A 169 -28.08 -12.18 0.64
C ARG A 169 -29.07 -12.65 1.72
N ASP A 170 -28.84 -13.81 2.32
CA ASP A 170 -29.68 -14.39 3.37
C ASP A 170 -29.41 -13.79 4.76
N GLY A 171 -28.48 -12.85 4.86
CA GLY A 171 -28.08 -12.22 6.12
C GLY A 171 -27.01 -12.99 6.90
N THR A 172 -26.53 -14.14 6.40
CA THR A 172 -25.38 -14.84 6.99
C THR A 172 -24.19 -13.89 7.04
N ILE A 173 -23.41 -13.95 8.11
CA ILE A 173 -22.22 -13.13 8.33
C ILE A 173 -21.02 -14.05 8.62
N GLN A 174 -19.89 -13.71 8.03
CA GLN A 174 -18.59 -14.29 8.36
C GLN A 174 -17.63 -13.15 8.67
N GLU A 175 -16.97 -13.23 9.82
CA GLU A 175 -15.98 -12.25 10.25
C GLU A 175 -14.64 -12.91 10.46
N MET A 176 -13.58 -12.12 10.34
CA MET A 176 -12.23 -12.54 10.63
C MET A 176 -11.32 -11.36 10.89
N GLU A 177 -10.21 -11.64 11.56
CA GLU A 177 -9.15 -10.69 11.80
C GLU A 177 -7.81 -11.32 11.42
N TYR A 178 -6.93 -10.52 10.82
CA TYR A 178 -5.60 -10.95 10.45
C TYR A 178 -4.62 -9.81 10.69
N SER A 179 -3.37 -10.16 11.03
CA SER A 179 -2.29 -9.21 11.20
C SER A 179 -1.03 -9.71 10.50
N ASP A 180 -0.29 -8.81 9.87
CA ASP A 180 1.00 -9.08 9.23
C ASP A 180 1.95 -7.92 9.58
N THR A 181 3.24 -8.21 9.65
CA THR A 181 4.30 -7.19 9.75
C THR A 181 4.47 -6.40 8.44
N ARG A 182 4.03 -6.98 7.31
CA ARG A 182 3.93 -6.33 6.01
C ARG A 182 2.59 -5.62 5.88
N CYS A 183 2.49 -4.75 4.88
CA CYS A 183 1.26 -4.03 4.58
C CYS A 183 0.24 -4.95 3.90
N ILE A 184 -0.96 -5.01 4.48
CA ILE A 184 -2.10 -5.74 3.91
C ILE A 184 -2.93 -4.78 3.08
N PHE A 185 -3.27 -5.16 1.86
CA PHE A 185 -4.03 -4.34 0.93
C PHE A 185 -5.38 -4.95 0.57
N ASP A 186 -6.29 -4.12 0.08
CA ASP A 186 -7.40 -4.55 -0.78
C ASP A 186 -7.05 -4.26 -2.25
N MET A 187 -7.87 -4.77 -3.17
CA MET A 187 -7.60 -4.65 -4.60
C MET A 187 -7.50 -3.20 -5.12
N LEU A 188 -8.21 -2.24 -4.53
CA LEU A 188 -8.18 -0.84 -4.95
C LEU A 188 -7.09 -0.06 -4.22
N SER A 189 -6.79 -0.37 -2.96
CA SER A 189 -5.69 0.29 -2.25
C SER A 189 -4.33 -0.13 -2.80
N ILE A 190 -4.12 -1.41 -3.16
CA ILE A 190 -2.87 -1.80 -3.86
C ILE A 190 -2.79 -1.12 -5.23
N LEU A 191 -3.90 -0.97 -5.95
CA LEU A 191 -3.92 -0.23 -7.20
C LEU A 191 -3.51 1.24 -6.98
N ALA A 192 -4.02 1.89 -5.94
CA ALA A 192 -3.67 3.28 -5.63
C ALA A 192 -2.17 3.43 -5.34
N GLN A 193 -1.60 2.52 -4.54
CA GLN A 193 -0.19 2.58 -4.18
C GLN A 193 0.74 2.16 -5.33
N ALA A 194 0.45 1.06 -6.02
CA ALA A 194 1.25 0.55 -7.13
C ALA A 194 1.38 1.54 -8.29
N ARG A 195 0.38 2.40 -8.47
CA ARG A 195 0.45 3.50 -9.45
C ARG A 195 1.55 4.51 -9.16
N SER A 196 2.07 4.58 -7.95
CA SER A 196 3.15 5.51 -7.59
C SER A 196 4.54 4.85 -7.56
N TYR A 197 4.65 3.57 -7.92
CA TYR A 197 5.93 2.86 -8.00
C TYR A 197 6.71 3.24 -9.25
N ASN A 198 8.04 3.19 -9.15
CA ASN A 198 8.94 3.47 -10.26
C ASN A 198 9.16 2.21 -11.11
N PRO A 199 8.74 2.18 -12.38
CA PRO A 199 8.90 1.01 -13.22
C PRO A 199 10.34 0.58 -13.47
N ASN A 200 11.30 1.51 -13.32
CA ASN A 200 12.72 1.23 -13.53
C ASN A 200 13.32 0.32 -12.44
N ASP A 201 12.60 0.13 -11.33
CA ASP A 201 13.04 -0.71 -10.24
C ASP A 201 12.80 -2.21 -10.55
N TYR A 202 12.05 -2.52 -11.61
CA TYR A 202 11.69 -3.88 -11.99
C TYR A 202 12.48 -4.42 -13.18
N LYS A 203 12.86 -5.69 -13.08
CA LYS A 203 13.40 -6.52 -14.16
C LYS A 203 12.38 -7.57 -14.57
N VAL A 204 12.40 -7.96 -15.85
CA VAL A 204 11.50 -9.00 -16.36
C VAL A 204 11.70 -10.28 -15.55
N GLY A 205 10.61 -10.83 -15.02
CA GLY A 205 10.62 -12.00 -14.14
C GLY A 205 10.58 -11.68 -12.64
N ASP A 206 10.74 -10.41 -12.25
CA ASP A 206 10.63 -10.01 -10.85
C ASP A 206 9.25 -10.35 -10.28
N ARG A 207 9.25 -10.87 -9.05
CA ARG A 207 8.04 -11.28 -8.32
C ARG A 207 7.79 -10.34 -7.15
N ILE A 208 6.60 -9.77 -7.13
CA ILE A 208 6.12 -8.88 -6.07
C ILE A 208 5.09 -9.67 -5.27
N LEU A 209 5.39 -9.90 -3.99
CA LEU A 209 4.56 -10.65 -3.06
C LEU A 209 3.92 -9.70 -2.06
N PHE A 210 2.60 -9.77 -1.91
CA PHE A 210 1.88 -8.94 -0.95
C PHE A 210 0.65 -9.65 -0.36
N PRO A 211 0.36 -9.47 0.93
CA PRO A 211 -0.87 -9.98 1.53
C PRO A 211 -2.07 -9.12 1.11
N MET A 212 -3.13 -9.77 0.63
CA MET A 212 -4.35 -9.09 0.19
C MET A 212 -5.58 -9.63 0.92
N ALA A 213 -6.40 -8.72 1.45
CA ALA A 213 -7.72 -9.02 2.00
C ALA A 213 -8.72 -9.32 0.88
N THR A 214 -9.26 -10.55 0.86
CA THR A 214 -10.21 -11.01 -0.19
C THR A 214 -11.67 -11.02 0.27
N GLY A 215 -11.96 -10.50 1.46
CA GLY A 215 -13.27 -10.57 2.12
C GLY A 215 -13.49 -11.86 2.92
N ARG A 216 -12.83 -12.97 2.56
CA ARG A 216 -12.92 -14.27 3.27
C ARG A 216 -11.66 -14.72 3.99
N ARG A 217 -10.51 -14.18 3.60
CA ARG A 217 -9.19 -14.40 4.20
C ARG A 217 -8.22 -13.34 3.69
N VAL A 218 -7.08 -13.24 4.37
CA VAL A 218 -5.90 -12.64 3.79
C VAL A 218 -5.17 -13.72 3.02
N GLU A 219 -4.83 -13.43 1.77
CA GLU A 219 -4.19 -14.36 0.86
C GLU A 219 -2.92 -13.71 0.32
N GLU A 220 -1.82 -14.44 0.33
CA GLU A 220 -0.59 -14.03 -0.34
C GLU A 220 -0.82 -13.96 -1.84
N GLN A 221 -0.54 -12.81 -2.45
CA GLN A 221 -0.67 -12.58 -3.87
C GLN A 221 0.70 -12.44 -4.53
N THR A 222 0.78 -12.87 -5.78
CA THR A 222 1.99 -12.74 -6.59
C THR A 222 1.71 -11.99 -7.88
N LEU A 223 2.38 -10.86 -8.06
CA LEU A 223 2.50 -10.15 -9.33
C LEU A 223 3.86 -10.40 -9.95
N ILE A 224 3.90 -10.64 -11.25
CA ILE A 224 5.14 -10.89 -12.00
C ILE A 224 5.28 -9.84 -13.09
N TYR A 225 6.38 -9.11 -13.13
CA TYR A 225 6.64 -8.16 -14.21
C TYR A 225 7.08 -8.90 -15.48
N ARG A 226 6.37 -8.67 -16.58
CA ARG A 226 6.56 -9.35 -17.88
C ARG A 226 7.24 -8.49 -18.94
N GLY A 227 7.50 -7.21 -18.65
CA GLY A 227 8.15 -6.29 -19.58
C GLY A 227 7.18 -5.27 -20.15
N LYS A 228 7.39 -4.89 -21.41
CA LYS A 228 6.64 -3.81 -22.07
C LYS A 228 6.01 -4.28 -23.38
N GLU A 229 4.79 -3.83 -23.64
CA GLU A 229 4.04 -4.10 -24.88
C GLU A 229 3.24 -2.88 -25.34
N GLU A 230 2.95 -2.79 -26.63
CA GLU A 230 2.03 -1.80 -27.17
C GLU A 230 0.61 -2.35 -27.24
N ILE A 231 -0.34 -1.65 -26.62
CA ILE A 231 -1.73 -2.10 -26.50
C ILE A 231 -2.67 -1.07 -27.10
N LYS A 232 -3.49 -1.51 -28.05
CA LYS A 232 -4.63 -0.74 -28.55
C LYS A 232 -5.77 -0.78 -27.53
N ALA A 233 -6.22 0.39 -27.09
CA ALA A 233 -7.38 0.56 -26.25
C ALA A 233 -8.67 0.82 -27.07
N ASN A 234 -9.81 0.97 -26.39
CA ASN A 234 -11.12 1.18 -27.00
C ASN A 234 -11.45 2.65 -27.31
N ASN A 235 -10.44 3.50 -27.36
CA ASN A 235 -10.48 4.90 -27.79
C ASN A 235 -9.63 5.12 -29.06
N ASP A 236 -9.38 4.04 -29.80
CA ASP A 236 -8.55 4.01 -31.01
C ASP A 236 -7.10 4.47 -30.85
N THR A 237 -6.62 4.52 -29.61
CA THR A 237 -5.25 4.92 -29.28
C THR A 237 -4.42 3.69 -28.90
N ILE A 238 -3.15 3.70 -29.31
CA ILE A 238 -2.15 2.70 -28.91
C ILE A 238 -1.31 3.30 -27.78
N TYR A 239 -1.10 2.52 -26.72
CA TYR A 239 -0.33 2.91 -25.56
C TYR A 239 0.86 1.97 -25.36
N ARG A 240 2.01 2.51 -25.01
CA ARG A 240 3.10 1.73 -24.40
C ARG A 240 2.67 1.34 -22.99
N CYS A 241 2.72 0.05 -22.69
CA CYS A 241 2.26 -0.50 -21.43
C CYS A 241 3.35 -1.34 -20.77
N LEU A 242 3.44 -1.23 -19.45
CA LEU A 242 4.06 -2.20 -18.56
C LEU A 242 3.10 -3.39 -18.39
N VAL A 243 3.64 -4.61 -18.47
CA VAL A 243 2.84 -5.84 -18.39
C VAL A 243 3.11 -6.55 -17.08
N PHE A 244 2.05 -6.86 -16.33
CA PHE A 244 2.14 -7.62 -15.08
C PHE A 244 1.18 -8.82 -15.09
N SER A 245 1.67 -9.99 -14.68
CA SER A 245 0.85 -11.18 -14.48
C SER A 245 0.51 -11.36 -13.01
N PHE A 246 -0.77 -11.37 -12.69
CA PHE A 246 -1.28 -11.87 -11.42
C PHE A 246 -1.43 -13.38 -11.50
N VAL A 247 -0.78 -14.10 -10.57
CA VAL A 247 -0.76 -15.55 -10.59
C VAL A 247 -1.26 -16.15 -9.29
N GLU A 248 -2.02 -17.23 -9.40
CA GLU A 248 -2.40 -18.09 -8.30
C GLU A 248 -1.65 -19.42 -8.41
N TYR A 249 -1.43 -20.08 -7.27
CA TYR A 249 -0.86 -21.43 -7.24
C TYR A 249 -1.95 -22.47 -7.03
N LYS A 250 -2.15 -23.35 -8.01
CA LYS A 250 -3.07 -24.50 -7.90
C LYS A 250 -2.29 -25.79 -8.00
N LYS A 251 -2.30 -26.59 -6.92
CA LYS A 251 -1.55 -27.86 -6.81
C LYS A 251 -0.05 -27.65 -7.14
N GLY A 252 0.54 -26.57 -6.63
CA GLY A 252 1.94 -26.21 -6.87
C GLY A 252 2.27 -25.64 -8.26
N LYS A 253 1.29 -25.56 -9.17
CA LYS A 253 1.48 -24.97 -10.51
C LYS A 253 1.03 -23.52 -10.53
N GLU A 254 1.89 -22.66 -11.06
CA GLU A 254 1.56 -21.26 -11.37
C GLU A 254 0.44 -21.22 -12.42
N LYS A 255 -0.62 -20.48 -12.13
CA LYS A 255 -1.71 -20.22 -13.06
C LYS A 255 -1.93 -18.72 -13.12
N GLU A 256 -1.71 -18.14 -14.29
CA GLU A 256 -2.10 -16.75 -14.54
C GLU A 256 -3.62 -16.61 -14.47
N VAL A 257 -4.06 -15.62 -13.71
CA VAL A 257 -5.48 -15.32 -13.49
C VAL A 257 -5.86 -13.95 -14.01
N ILE A 258 -4.92 -12.98 -14.00
CA ILE A 258 -5.11 -11.66 -14.61
C ILE A 258 -3.80 -11.20 -15.26
N THR A 259 -3.84 -10.67 -16.47
CA THR A 259 -2.76 -9.87 -17.06
C THR A 259 -3.17 -8.40 -17.04
N PHE A 260 -2.33 -7.57 -16.44
CA PHE A 260 -2.49 -6.12 -16.37
C PHE A 260 -1.59 -5.45 -17.41
N TYR A 261 -2.17 -4.54 -18.19
CA TYR A 261 -1.44 -3.66 -19.09
C TYR A 261 -1.59 -2.23 -18.56
N ILE A 262 -0.53 -1.72 -17.94
CA ILE A 262 -0.50 -0.43 -17.24
C ILE A 262 0.26 0.59 -18.08
N SER A 263 -0.23 1.82 -18.23
CA SER A 263 0.45 2.84 -19.03
C SER A 263 1.88 3.07 -18.56
N ASP A 264 2.83 3.07 -19.50
CA ASP A 264 4.24 3.39 -19.25
C ASP A 264 4.42 4.93 -19.23
N ASP A 265 3.78 5.57 -18.26
CA ASP A 265 3.88 7.00 -17.96
C ASP A 265 3.57 7.28 -16.48
N LYS A 266 3.74 8.53 -16.04
CA LYS A 266 3.53 8.92 -14.64
C LYS A 266 2.11 8.70 -14.11
N ASN A 267 1.11 8.42 -14.94
CA ASN A 267 -0.24 8.13 -14.45
C ASN A 267 -0.39 6.66 -14.04
N HIS A 268 0.39 5.75 -14.65
CA HIS A 268 0.29 4.30 -14.48
C HIS A 268 -1.16 3.78 -14.51
N LEU A 269 -1.93 4.23 -15.49
CA LEU A 269 -3.33 3.87 -15.63
C LEU A 269 -3.47 2.45 -16.21
N PRO A 270 -4.36 1.61 -15.68
CA PRO A 270 -4.71 0.37 -16.35
C PRO A 270 -5.33 0.70 -17.72
N ILE A 271 -4.67 0.28 -18.79
CA ILE A 271 -5.11 0.45 -20.19
C ILE A 271 -5.95 -0.75 -20.63
N ARG A 272 -5.54 -1.95 -20.20
CA ARG A 272 -6.25 -3.20 -20.46
C ARG A 272 -6.05 -4.18 -19.31
N LEU A 273 -7.08 -4.97 -19.03
CA LEU A 273 -6.98 -6.14 -18.15
C LEU A 273 -7.50 -7.35 -18.89
N ASP A 274 -6.75 -8.45 -18.87
CA ASP A 274 -7.20 -9.76 -19.35
C ASP A 274 -7.41 -10.67 -18.15
N MET A 275 -8.63 -11.17 -17.96
CA MET A 275 -9.02 -11.99 -16.82
C MET A 275 -9.32 -13.42 -17.28
N TYR A 276 -8.66 -14.41 -16.67
CA TYR A 276 -8.80 -15.83 -16.99
C TYR A 276 -9.62 -16.53 -15.91
N LEU A 277 -10.94 -16.50 -16.07
CA LEU A 277 -11.90 -17.08 -15.14
C LEU A 277 -12.01 -18.59 -15.35
N ASN A 278 -12.52 -19.32 -14.35
CA ASN A 278 -12.71 -20.77 -14.49
C ASN A 278 -13.77 -21.13 -15.56
N PHE A 279 -14.64 -20.20 -15.93
CA PHE A 279 -15.78 -20.39 -16.84
C PHE A 279 -15.66 -19.58 -18.14
N GLY A 280 -14.50 -19.00 -18.43
CA GLY A 280 -14.28 -18.20 -19.64
C GLY A 280 -13.20 -17.14 -19.44
N SER A 281 -13.10 -16.20 -20.37
CA SER A 281 -12.21 -15.06 -20.25
C SER A 281 -12.96 -13.75 -20.38
N ALA A 282 -12.50 -12.75 -19.66
CA ALA A 282 -13.05 -11.41 -19.72
C ALA A 282 -11.93 -10.41 -20.01
N LYS A 283 -12.26 -9.30 -20.64
CA LYS A 283 -11.32 -8.21 -20.91
C LYS A 283 -11.94 -6.89 -20.53
N ALA A 284 -11.17 -6.02 -19.91
CA ALA A 284 -11.52 -4.62 -19.71
C ALA A 284 -10.60 -3.76 -20.56
N PHE A 285 -11.15 -2.90 -21.41
CA PHE A 285 -10.39 -1.98 -22.25
C PHE A 285 -10.68 -0.55 -21.83
N LEU A 286 -9.62 0.26 -21.69
CA LEU A 286 -9.77 1.69 -21.46
C LEU A 286 -10.60 2.32 -22.59
N LYS A 287 -11.62 3.06 -22.21
CA LYS A 287 -12.50 3.82 -23.10
C LYS A 287 -12.22 5.31 -23.04
N SER A 288 -12.05 5.85 -21.84
CA SER A 288 -11.69 7.25 -21.66
C SER A 288 -11.12 7.51 -20.28
N VAL A 289 -10.33 8.57 -20.18
CA VAL A 289 -9.84 9.11 -18.91
C VAL A 289 -9.98 10.62 -18.93
N ARG A 290 -10.34 11.20 -17.78
CA ARG A 290 -10.36 12.64 -17.54
C ARG A 290 -9.93 12.93 -16.11
N GLY A 291 -9.42 14.14 -15.87
CA GLY A 291 -9.01 14.57 -14.53
C GLY A 291 -7.75 13.87 -14.00
N ASN A 292 -7.08 13.07 -14.82
CA ASN A 292 -5.77 12.48 -14.51
C ASN A 292 -4.71 13.56 -14.27
N ARG A 293 -3.66 13.19 -13.52
CA ARG A 293 -2.68 14.14 -13.00
C ARG A 293 -1.76 14.68 -14.09
N TYR A 294 -1.30 13.82 -15.00
CA TYR A 294 -0.35 14.17 -16.06
C TYR A 294 -0.92 13.88 -17.44
N PRO A 295 -0.42 14.54 -18.50
CA PRO A 295 -0.68 14.11 -19.87
C PRO A 295 -0.37 12.62 -20.09
N MET A 296 -1.09 11.98 -21.02
CA MET A 296 -0.89 10.56 -21.37
C MET A 296 0.36 10.38 -22.25
N ALA A 297 1.55 10.49 -21.66
CA ALA A 297 2.83 10.39 -22.39
C ALA A 297 3.08 8.99 -22.98
N SER A 298 2.37 7.97 -22.51
CA SER A 298 2.41 6.59 -23.02
C SER A 298 1.79 6.40 -24.40
N ILE A 299 1.07 7.39 -24.94
CA ILE A 299 0.49 7.34 -26.29
C ILE A 299 1.61 7.15 -27.32
N VAL A 300 1.41 6.20 -28.23
CA VAL A 300 2.26 5.99 -29.40
C VAL A 300 1.72 6.87 -30.53
N THR A 301 2.45 7.94 -30.86
CA THR A 301 2.18 8.74 -32.05
C THR A 301 2.58 7.94 -33.27
N LYS A 302 1.65 7.80 -34.23
CA LYS A 302 1.96 7.30 -35.57
C LYS A 302 2.69 8.36 -36.38
#